data_AF-A0A7X2TVR3-F1
#
_entry.id   AF-A0A7X2TVR3-F1
#
_cell.length_a   1.000
_cell.length_b   1.000
_cell.length_c   1.000
_cell.angle_alpha   90.00
_cell.angle_beta   90.00
_cell.angle_gamma   90.00
#
_symmetry.space_group_name_H-M   'P 1'
#
loop_
_entity.id
_entity.type
_entity.pdbx_description
1 polymer ?
#
loop_
_entity_poly.entity_id
_entity_poly.type
_entity_poly.pdbx_seq_one_letter_code
_entity_poly.pdbx_strand_id
1 'polypeptide(L)'
;MWIRKAQRDIQKGVDSPMPTQLVSNEEFIPRRQSKEQKHVEHLIGEISARNSTRLGMDRRAFMASPMGLATCFLASNKVFGANFDVDEAETTEAAASAEK
;
A
#
# COMPACT_ATOMS: atom_id res chain seq x y z
N MET A 1 18.18 3.40 -16.38
CA MET A 1 18.11 1.95 -16.70
C MET A 1 16.80 1.40 -16.14
N TRP A 2 16.13 0.49 -16.86
CA TRP A 2 14.94 -0.20 -16.35
C TRP A 2 15.33 -1.17 -15.22
N ILE A 3 14.50 -1.26 -14.19
CA ILE A 3 14.67 -2.15 -13.03
C ILE A 3 13.33 -2.82 -12.74
N ARG A 4 13.36 -4.11 -12.35
CA ARG A 4 12.13 -4.82 -11.95
C ARG A 4 11.50 -4.12 -10.75
N LYS A 5 10.15 -4.04 -10.73
CA LYS A 5 9.38 -3.36 -9.66
C LYS A 5 9.80 -3.83 -8.27
N ALA A 6 9.83 -5.15 -8.06
CA ALA A 6 10.19 -5.74 -6.77
C ALA A 6 11.59 -5.34 -6.30
N GLN A 7 12.59 -5.33 -7.19
CA GLN A 7 13.96 -4.92 -6.85
C GLN A 7 14.02 -3.45 -6.45
N ARG A 8 13.29 -2.58 -7.17
CA ARG A 8 13.21 -1.16 -6.83
C ARG A 8 12.53 -0.93 -5.48
N ASP A 9 11.44 -1.63 -5.20
CA ASP A 9 10.72 -1.49 -3.93
C ASP A 9 11.60 -1.91 -2.75
N ILE A 10 12.30 -3.03 -2.87
CA ILE A 10 13.28 -3.49 -1.89
C ILE A 10 14.36 -2.42 -1.66
N GLN A 11 14.92 -1.85 -2.73
CA GLN A 11 15.93 -0.78 -2.62
C GLN A 11 15.40 0.50 -1.96
N LYS A 12 14.10 0.78 -2.09
CA LYS A 12 13.44 1.94 -1.47
C LYS A 12 12.88 1.65 -0.06
N GLY A 13 12.90 0.39 0.40
CA GLY A 13 12.21 -0.02 1.63
C GLY A 13 10.68 0.02 1.56
N VAL A 14 10.12 0.05 0.35
CA VAL A 14 8.67 0.02 0.13
C VAL A 14 8.19 -1.41 0.31
N ASP A 15 7.24 -1.58 1.23
CA ASP A 15 6.61 -2.86 1.52
C ASP A 15 5.10 -2.65 1.46
N SER A 16 4.47 -3.14 0.40
CA SER A 16 3.07 -2.91 0.08
C SER A 16 2.51 -4.09 -0.71
N PRO A 17 1.33 -4.64 -0.34
CA PRO A 17 0.65 -5.68 -1.11
C PRO A 17 0.05 -5.12 -2.42
N MET A 18 -0.11 -3.80 -2.52
CA MET A 18 -0.65 -3.13 -3.70
C MET A 18 0.46 -2.35 -4.44
N PRO A 19 0.63 -2.55 -5.76
CA PRO A 19 1.61 -1.81 -6.53
C PRO A 19 1.17 -0.36 -6.77
N THR A 20 2.01 0.59 -6.36
CA THR A 20 1.86 2.05 -6.60
C THR A 20 2.49 2.52 -7.91
N GLN A 21 2.95 1.59 -8.75
CA GLN A 21 3.42 1.85 -10.11
C GLN A 21 3.01 0.67 -10.98
N LEU A 22 2.68 0.95 -12.23
CA LEU A 22 2.45 -0.07 -13.25
C LEU A 22 3.59 -1.10 -13.26
N VAL A 23 3.22 -2.38 -13.24
CA VAL A 23 4.16 -3.51 -13.37
C VAL A 23 4.13 -3.98 -14.81
N SER A 24 5.31 -4.12 -15.42
CA SER A 24 5.41 -4.60 -16.80
C SER A 24 5.27 -6.12 -16.87
N ASN A 25 4.55 -6.57 -17.89
CA ASN A 25 4.48 -7.94 -18.38
C ASN A 25 5.49 -8.20 -19.53
N GLU A 26 6.54 -7.38 -19.62
CA GLU A 26 7.56 -7.37 -20.68
C GLU A 26 7.11 -6.77 -22.03
N GLU A 27 5.85 -6.38 -22.18
CA GLU A 27 5.35 -5.75 -23.41
C GLU A 27 5.58 -4.22 -23.44
N PHE A 28 5.82 -3.60 -22.29
CA PHE A 28 6.04 -2.16 -22.18
C PHE A 28 7.03 -1.80 -21.08
N ILE A 29 7.68 -0.65 -21.23
CA ILE A 29 8.52 -0.07 -20.17
C ILE A 29 7.60 0.73 -19.22
N PRO A 30 7.52 0.40 -17.91
CA PRO A 30 6.67 1.12 -16.99
C PRO A 30 7.01 2.61 -16.96
N ARG A 31 6.01 3.46 -17.13
CA ARG A 31 6.17 4.90 -16.90
C ARG A 31 6.53 5.17 -15.45
N ARG A 32 7.29 6.24 -15.21
CA ARG A 32 7.62 6.70 -13.85
C ARG A 32 6.34 6.93 -13.04
N GLN A 33 6.40 6.72 -11.72
CA GLN A 33 5.29 7.06 -10.83
C GLN A 33 4.89 8.53 -10.99
N SER A 34 3.58 8.77 -11.09
CA SER A 34 3.02 10.13 -11.01
C SER A 34 3.21 10.73 -9.62
N LYS A 35 2.89 12.03 -9.46
CA LYS A 35 2.99 12.69 -8.14
C LYS A 35 2.01 12.06 -7.14
N GLU A 36 0.82 11.77 -7.62
CA GLU A 36 -0.29 11.15 -6.88
C GLU A 36 0.08 9.71 -6.48
N GLN A 37 0.64 8.92 -7.38
CA GLN A 37 1.13 7.56 -7.07
C GLN A 37 2.22 7.55 -6.00
N LYS A 38 3.15 8.51 -6.02
CA LYS A 38 4.15 8.67 -4.95
C LYS A 38 3.50 9.08 -3.64
N HIS A 39 2.47 9.92 -3.68
CA HIS A 39 1.72 10.33 -2.49
C HIS A 39 1.02 9.12 -1.85
N VAL A 40 0.38 8.26 -2.64
CA VAL A 40 -0.20 7.00 -2.12
C VAL A 40 0.88 6.12 -1.48
N GLU A 41 2.03 5.93 -2.14
CA GLU A 41 3.15 5.14 -1.60
C GLU A 41 3.64 5.70 -0.25
N HIS A 42 3.72 7.02 -0.13
CA HIS A 42 4.08 7.69 1.11
C HIS A 42 3.06 7.44 2.23
N LEU A 43 1.77 7.65 1.95
CA LEU A 43 0.69 7.45 2.92
C LEU A 43 0.60 5.99 3.39
N ILE A 44 0.81 5.02 2.49
CA ILE A 44 0.89 3.60 2.87
C ILE A 44 2.02 3.38 3.90
N GLY A 45 3.19 3.96 3.65
CA GLY A 45 4.33 3.90 4.57
C GLY A 45 4.01 4.52 5.94
N GLU A 46 3.42 5.72 5.96
CA GLU A 46 3.09 6.41 7.20
C GLU A 46 2.01 5.70 8.02
N ILE A 47 0.90 5.32 7.39
CA ILE A 47 -0.23 4.67 8.07
C ILE A 47 0.19 3.28 8.56
N SER A 48 0.92 2.51 7.75
CA SER A 48 1.40 1.19 8.16
C SER A 48 2.37 1.26 9.34
N ALA A 49 3.33 2.17 9.33
CA ALA A 49 4.27 2.34 10.44
C ALA A 49 3.55 2.73 11.75
N ARG A 50 2.57 3.63 11.66
CA ARG A 50 1.76 4.04 12.81
C ARG A 50 0.91 2.88 13.34
N ASN A 51 0.18 2.21 12.46
CA ASN A 51 -0.78 1.17 12.84
C ASN A 51 -0.07 -0.10 13.33
N SER A 52 1.01 -0.53 12.67
CA SER A 52 1.79 -1.69 13.11
C SER A 52 2.39 -1.45 14.49
N THR A 53 2.93 -0.26 14.75
CA THR A 53 3.43 0.14 16.08
C THR A 53 2.32 0.09 17.12
N ARG A 54 1.15 0.65 16.81
CA ARG A 54 -0.02 0.65 17.73
C ARG A 54 -0.49 -0.76 18.08
N LEU A 55 -0.38 -1.69 17.14
CA LEU A 55 -0.81 -3.09 17.31
C LEU A 55 0.31 -4.01 17.82
N GLY A 56 1.53 -3.51 18.03
CA GLY A 56 2.68 -4.32 18.41
C GLY A 56 3.09 -5.35 17.33
N MET A 57 2.77 -5.08 16.06
CA MET A 57 3.07 -5.95 14.94
C MET A 57 4.33 -5.48 14.21
N ASP A 58 5.11 -6.43 13.70
CA ASP A 58 6.11 -6.13 12.69
C ASP A 58 5.44 -5.51 11.45
N ARG A 59 6.08 -4.51 10.85
CA ARG A 59 5.49 -3.75 9.73
C ARG A 59 5.21 -4.65 8.53
N ARG A 60 6.08 -5.62 8.24
CA ARG A 60 5.89 -6.55 7.13
C ARG A 60 4.77 -7.54 7.42
N ALA A 61 4.67 -8.03 8.65
CA ALA A 61 3.54 -8.86 9.08
C ALA A 61 2.21 -8.10 9.00
N PHE A 62 2.18 -6.82 9.39
CA PHE A 62 1.02 -5.96 9.22
C PHE A 62 0.65 -5.79 7.74
N MET A 63 1.62 -5.47 6.88
CA MET A 63 1.38 -5.29 5.45
C MET A 63 0.96 -6.58 4.72
N ALA A 64 1.31 -7.75 5.26
CA ALA A 64 0.87 -9.06 4.76
C ALA A 64 -0.52 -9.49 5.25
N SER A 65 -1.17 -8.69 6.12
CA SER A 65 -2.51 -8.96 6.65
C SER A 65 -3.62 -8.21 5.88
N PRO A 66 -4.91 -8.54 6.09
CA PRO A 66 -6.02 -7.78 5.52
C PRO A 66 -5.97 -6.29 5.85
N MET A 67 -5.50 -5.93 7.05
CA MET A 67 -5.34 -4.53 7.48
C MET A 67 -4.31 -3.77 6.62
N GLY A 68 -3.29 -4.47 6.13
CA GLY A 68 -2.30 -3.93 5.20
C GLY A 68 -2.91 -3.57 3.85
N LEU A 69 -3.81 -4.41 3.33
CA LEU A 69 -4.54 -4.12 2.10
C LEU A 69 -5.56 -2.99 2.29
N ALA A 70 -6.32 -3.01 3.40
CA ALA A 70 -7.23 -1.93 3.78
C ALA A 70 -6.49 -0.58 3.86
N THR A 71 -5.27 -0.58 4.41
CA THR A 71 -4.40 0.61 4.45
C THR A 71 -4.07 1.13 3.04
N CYS A 72 -3.84 0.23 2.07
CA CYS A 72 -3.58 0.61 0.67
C CYS A 72 -4.79 1.27 0.02
N PHE A 73 -5.99 0.73 0.27
CA PHE A 73 -7.24 1.29 -0.24
C PHE A 73 -7.57 2.63 0.42
N LEU A 74 -7.39 2.74 1.74
CA LEU A 74 -7.60 4.00 2.46
C LEU A 74 -6.64 5.09 1.95
N ALA A 75 -5.36 4.76 1.77
CA ALA A 75 -4.38 5.68 1.21
C ALA A 75 -4.73 6.09 -0.23
N SER A 76 -5.22 5.16 -1.05
CA SER A 76 -5.68 5.46 -2.41
C SER A 76 -6.88 6.38 -2.40
N ASN A 77 -7.84 6.15 -1.50
CA ASN A 77 -9.02 7.01 -1.34
C ASN A 77 -8.65 8.44 -0.95
N LYS A 78 -7.65 8.63 -0.08
CA LYS A 78 -7.16 9.95 0.33
C LYS A 78 -6.55 10.76 -0.83
N VAL A 79 -6.05 10.10 -1.88
CA VAL A 79 -5.38 10.77 -3.01
C VAL A 79 -6.28 10.87 -4.25
N PHE A 80 -7.00 9.81 -4.57
CA PHE A 80 -7.78 9.69 -5.81
C PHE A 80 -9.29 9.81 -5.61
N GLY A 81 -9.76 10.05 -4.37
CA GLY A 81 -11.18 10.06 -4.01
C GLY A 81 -11.71 8.68 -3.63
N ALA A 82 -12.93 8.64 -3.09
CA ALA A 82 -13.57 7.44 -2.54
C ALA A 82 -13.93 6.40 -3.63
N ASN A 83 -12.93 5.63 -4.08
CA ASN A 83 -13.06 4.61 -5.12
C ASN A 83 -13.14 3.19 -4.53
N PHE A 84 -12.62 3.00 -3.32
CA PHE A 84 -12.68 1.74 -2.58
C PHE A 84 -13.63 1.90 -1.39
N ASP A 85 -14.47 0.88 -1.15
CA ASP A 85 -15.25 0.81 0.08
C ASP A 85 -14.35 0.26 1.19
N VAL A 86 -13.82 1.16 2.02
CA VAL A 86 -12.94 0.83 3.14
C VAL A 86 -13.10 1.86 4.24
N ASP A 87 -13.33 1.38 5.46
CA ASP A 87 -13.39 2.21 6.65
C ASP A 87 -12.02 2.29 7.34
N GLU A 88 -11.76 3.40 8.05
CA GLU A 88 -10.49 3.57 8.74
C GLU A 88 -10.25 2.50 9.82
N ALA A 89 -11.31 1.98 10.44
CA ALA A 89 -11.26 0.90 11.42
C ALA A 89 -10.64 -0.39 10.83
N GLU A 90 -10.92 -0.70 9.56
CA GLU A 90 -10.39 -1.89 8.85
C GLU A 90 -8.86 -1.87 8.73
N THR A 91 -8.23 -0.69 8.86
CA THR A 91 -6.76 -0.58 8.87
C THR A 91 -6.12 -1.02 10.19
N THR A 92 -6.94 -1.34 11.21
CA THR A 92 -6.44 -1.68 12.54
C THR A 92 -7.20 -2.78 13.27
N GLU A 93 -8.39 -3.14 12.81
CA GLU A 93 -9.22 -4.17 13.41
C GLU A 93 -9.43 -5.28 12.38
N ALA A 94 -8.74 -6.41 12.55
CA ALA A 94 -8.83 -7.52 11.60
C ALA A 94 -10.26 -8.09 11.44
N ALA A 95 -11.09 -7.96 12.47
CA ALA A 95 -12.49 -8.39 12.43
C ALA A 95 -13.39 -7.44 11.62
N ALA A 96 -13.01 -6.17 11.44
CA ALA A 96 -13.83 -5.20 10.73
C ALA A 96 -13.99 -5.53 9.23
N SER A 97 -13.09 -6.34 8.66
CA SER A 97 -13.15 -6.81 7.28
C SER A 97 -13.82 -8.18 7.11
N ALA A 98 -14.36 -8.80 8.16
CA ALA A 98 -14.82 -10.20 8.12
C ALA A 98 -16.16 -10.42 7.41
N GLU A 99 -17.02 -9.39 7.31
CA GLU A 99 -18.36 -9.47 6.71
C GLU A 99 -18.71 -8.18 5.96
N LYS A 100 -18.16 -8.01 4.75
CA LYS A 100 -18.52 -6.93 3.81
C LYS A 100 -18.77 -7.51 2.42
#